data_AF-A0A1Q6YC84-F1
#
_entry.id   AF-A0A1Q6YC84-F1
#
_cell.length_a   1.000
_cell.length_b   1.000
_cell.length_c   1.000
_cell.angle_alpha   90.00
_cell.angle_beta   90.00
_cell.angle_gamma   90.00
#
_symmetry.space_group_name_H-M   'P 1'
#
loop_
_entity.id
_entity.type
_entity.pdbx_description
1 polymer ?
#
loop_
_entity_poly.entity_id
_entity_poly.type
_entity_poly.pdbx_seq_one_letter_code
_entity_poly.pdbx_strand_id
1 'polypeptide(L)'
;MAAENHEVIVERNVAAKMRDGVTLRADIYRPKADGKFPVLLVRTPYDKTGETNFGLKAAARGYVAIAQDVRGRFTSEGDWYTFKNESRDGYDTVEWAAALPYSNGKVGMYGGSYVGATQFLAAIAKPPHLAGICPNVTASNYHDGWAYQGGAFEQWFNESWATGLSTNTMRRRVESSGNALGWTKILPLRAYPVLEAPEAEGLAPYFTDWLAHPNFDEYWKQISIEDHYAQIQVPVYNLGAWYDIFLGGTLKNYARLKTEAGAEAAQRGQRLLVYVGGHAGGWGSRKVGAVDFGEKLPIDGDELTLRWYDWLLKGETNGVDKEKPVKIFVMGKNEWREEDDWPLTRAKSTKYYLHSSGAANGVAGNGALSTAAPAEEKPDQYVYDPSDAVPTIGGPLCCGALPTGIGPEDQRPAEARNDVLVYTAPTFAKDTEVTGPVSLDLFVSSSAVDTDFTGMLVDVWPNGFAQNLTSGILRLRYRNSQEKPELANPGETYHITVDLWATSNVFLAGHKLRLEVSSSNFPRFDRNLNTGEEQARSTRMIKATNVIYHDKAHPSALVLAIVP
;
A
#
# COMPACT_ATOMS: atom_id res chain seq x y z
N MET A 1 32.52 17.37 -7.95
CA MET A 1 33.59 16.99 -6.99
C MET A 1 33.33 15.56 -6.60
N ALA A 2 34.35 14.71 -6.53
CA ALA A 2 34.17 13.35 -6.03
C ALA A 2 33.66 13.45 -4.58
N ALA A 3 32.57 12.74 -4.24
CA ALA A 3 32.05 12.73 -2.89
C ALA A 3 33.16 12.28 -1.92
N GLU A 4 33.44 13.07 -0.89
CA GLU A 4 34.32 12.63 0.20
C GLU A 4 33.71 11.37 0.82
N ASN A 5 34.49 10.30 0.85
CA ASN A 5 34.07 9.02 1.42
C ASN A 5 34.69 8.91 2.81
N HIS A 6 33.90 9.16 3.85
CA HIS A 6 34.37 9.20 5.23
C HIS A 6 34.52 7.79 5.83
N GLU A 7 35.51 7.60 6.70
CA GLU A 7 35.45 6.50 7.68
C GLU A 7 34.23 6.68 8.59
N VAL A 8 33.63 5.59 9.08
CA VAL A 8 32.38 5.63 9.85
C VAL A 8 32.58 5.20 11.30
N ILE A 9 31.96 5.93 12.23
CA ILE A 9 31.78 5.53 13.64
C ILE A 9 30.37 4.97 13.80
N VAL A 10 30.26 3.85 14.53
CA VAL A 10 28.98 3.22 14.87
C VAL A 10 28.81 3.19 16.38
N GLU A 11 27.71 3.79 16.87
CA GLU A 11 27.32 3.81 18.28
C GLU A 11 26.00 3.03 18.41
N ARG A 12 25.98 1.99 19.26
CA ARG A 12 24.84 1.08 19.38
C ARG A 12 23.99 1.39 20.61
N ASN A 13 22.67 1.22 20.50
CA ASN A 13 21.70 1.36 21.59
C ASN A 13 21.79 2.69 22.37
N VAL A 14 22.10 3.77 21.66
CA VAL A 14 22.08 5.14 22.19
C VAL A 14 20.67 5.46 22.68
N ALA A 15 20.58 6.03 23.88
CA ALA A 15 19.32 6.37 24.53
C ALA A 15 18.76 7.69 23.99
N ALA A 16 17.52 7.65 23.50
CA ALA A 16 16.70 8.82 23.19
C ALA A 16 15.52 8.86 24.17
N LYS A 17 15.49 9.84 25.07
CA LYS A 17 14.45 9.96 26.09
C LYS A 17 13.27 10.76 25.55
N MET A 18 12.10 10.16 25.49
CA MET A 18 10.86 10.79 25.05
C MET A 18 10.30 11.70 26.15
N ARG A 19 9.33 12.56 25.81
CA ARG A 19 8.74 13.53 26.75
C ARG A 19 8.07 12.93 27.97
N ASP A 20 7.62 11.69 27.87
CA ASP A 20 6.98 10.93 28.96
C ASP A 20 7.98 10.10 29.78
N GLY A 21 9.27 10.20 29.47
CA GLY A 21 10.35 9.54 30.19
C GLY A 21 10.73 8.16 29.64
N VAL A 22 9.97 7.60 28.70
CA VAL A 22 10.31 6.33 28.04
C VAL A 22 11.55 6.49 27.16
N THR A 23 12.44 5.51 27.21
CA THR A 23 13.67 5.51 26.41
C THR A 23 13.51 4.67 25.15
N LEU A 24 13.62 5.32 24.00
CA LEU A 24 13.79 4.64 22.72
C LEU A 24 15.29 4.43 22.44
N ARG A 25 15.64 3.31 21.81
CA ARG A 25 17.03 2.94 21.51
C ARG A 25 17.33 3.10 20.03
N ALA A 26 18.44 3.78 19.75
CA ALA A 26 18.91 4.04 18.41
C ALA A 26 20.34 3.54 18.18
N ASP A 27 20.61 3.09 16.96
CA ASP A 27 21.96 2.90 16.45
C ASP A 27 22.30 4.11 15.58
N ILE A 28 23.47 4.72 15.82
CA ILE A 28 23.94 5.91 15.13
C ILE A 28 25.18 5.55 14.31
N TYR A 29 25.13 5.89 13.03
CA TYR A 29 26.22 5.77 12.07
C TYR A 29 26.60 7.19 11.65
N ARG A 30 27.85 7.59 11.84
CA ARG A 30 28.26 8.98 11.55
C ARG A 30 29.68 9.07 10.99
N PRO A 31 30.04 10.16 10.30
CA PRO A 31 31.38 10.36 9.78
C PRO A 31 32.39 10.45 10.93
N LYS A 32 33.55 9.84 10.74
CA LYS A 32 34.75 10.04 11.55
C LYS A 32 35.51 11.25 11.03
N ALA A 33 34.88 12.42 11.16
CA ALA A 33 35.41 13.71 10.74
C ALA A 33 34.92 14.80 11.69
N ASP A 34 35.70 15.87 11.79
CA ASP A 34 35.29 17.06 12.52
C ASP A 34 34.14 17.77 11.78
N GLY A 35 33.26 18.44 12.52
CA GLY A 35 32.16 19.22 11.97
C GLY A 35 30.78 18.71 12.37
N LYS A 36 29.76 19.29 11.73
CA LYS A 36 28.35 18.99 11.96
C LYS A 36 27.69 18.58 10.64
N PHE A 37 26.93 17.51 10.67
CA PHE A 37 26.36 16.87 9.49
C PHE A 37 24.83 16.84 9.55
N PRO A 38 24.13 16.82 8.41
CA PRO A 38 22.69 16.58 8.38
C PRO A 38 22.36 15.15 8.85
N VAL A 39 21.17 14.98 9.42
CA VAL A 39 20.70 13.69 9.94
C VAL A 39 19.75 13.03 8.96
N LEU A 40 19.90 11.72 8.78
CA LEU A 40 18.88 10.84 8.17
C LEU A 40 18.35 9.87 9.22
N LEU A 41 17.06 10.00 9.55
CA LEU A 41 16.39 9.24 10.59
C LEU A 41 15.46 8.18 10.00
N VAL A 42 15.56 6.96 10.52
CA VAL A 42 14.61 5.88 10.26
C VAL A 42 14.06 5.36 11.59
N ARG A 43 12.73 5.22 11.67
CA ARG A 43 12.02 4.70 12.85
C ARG A 43 11.30 3.41 12.46
N THR A 44 11.69 2.28 13.04
CA THR A 44 11.27 0.95 12.57
C THR A 44 10.69 0.07 13.68
N PRO A 45 9.62 -0.70 13.38
CA PRO A 45 9.13 -1.76 14.25
C PRO A 45 9.73 -3.13 13.91
N TYR A 46 10.78 -3.19 13.08
CA TYR A 46 11.34 -4.41 12.47
C TYR A 46 12.81 -4.70 12.83
N ASP A 47 13.29 -4.21 13.98
CA ASP A 47 14.69 -4.25 14.43
C ASP A 47 15.55 -3.26 13.65
N LYS A 48 16.01 -2.20 14.34
CA LYS A 48 16.91 -1.18 13.80
C LYS A 48 18.21 -1.75 13.21
N THR A 49 18.62 -2.96 13.59
CA THR A 49 19.83 -3.58 13.03
C THR A 49 19.73 -3.84 11.53
N GLY A 50 18.51 -4.00 10.99
CA GLY A 50 18.26 -4.14 9.54
C GLY A 50 18.71 -2.93 8.70
N GLU A 51 18.90 -1.78 9.33
CA GLU A 51 19.27 -0.52 8.68
C GLU A 51 20.80 -0.32 8.57
N THR A 52 21.59 -1.31 8.99
CA THR A 52 23.05 -1.19 9.03
C THR A 52 23.69 -0.83 7.69
N ASN A 53 23.23 -1.44 6.59
CA ASN A 53 23.82 -1.20 5.28
C ASN A 53 23.58 0.25 4.81
N PHE A 54 22.34 0.73 4.91
CA PHE A 54 22.01 2.13 4.59
C PHE A 54 22.75 3.09 5.52
N GLY A 55 22.76 2.80 6.83
CA GLY A 55 23.43 3.63 7.83
C GLY A 55 24.92 3.83 7.53
N LEU A 56 25.63 2.77 7.16
CA LEU A 56 27.03 2.84 6.73
C LEU A 56 27.18 3.64 5.42
N LYS A 57 26.35 3.39 4.41
CA LYS A 57 26.40 4.09 3.10
C LYS A 57 26.15 5.60 3.27
N ALA A 58 25.13 5.96 4.05
CA ALA A 58 24.79 7.35 4.36
C ALA A 58 25.89 8.05 5.17
N ALA A 59 26.43 7.39 6.20
CA ALA A 59 27.48 7.94 7.03
C ALA A 59 28.78 8.19 6.25
N ALA A 60 29.15 7.24 5.38
CA ALA A 60 30.30 7.41 4.50
C ALA A 60 30.12 8.60 3.54
N ARG A 61 28.87 8.94 3.18
CA ARG A 61 28.50 10.11 2.37
C ARG A 61 28.33 11.41 3.18
N GLY A 62 28.71 11.45 4.45
CA GLY A 62 28.64 12.68 5.25
C GLY A 62 27.27 12.97 5.87
N TYR A 63 26.52 11.93 6.25
CA TYR A 63 25.29 12.05 7.06
C TYR A 63 25.49 11.45 8.45
N VAL A 64 24.74 11.94 9.43
CA VAL A 64 24.47 11.18 10.67
C VAL A 64 23.24 10.34 10.41
N ALA A 65 23.40 9.05 10.14
CA ALA A 65 22.29 8.13 9.96
C ALA A 65 21.90 7.51 11.30
N ILE A 66 20.61 7.52 11.61
CA ILE A 66 20.06 7.06 12.88
C ILE A 66 18.95 6.05 12.60
N ALA A 67 19.11 4.84 13.10
CA ALA A 67 18.07 3.82 13.08
C ALA A 67 17.53 3.59 14.49
N GLN A 68 16.22 3.80 14.69
CA GLN A 68 15.59 3.72 16.00
C GLN A 68 14.52 2.62 16.03
N ASP A 69 14.57 1.78 17.07
CA ASP A 69 13.45 0.89 17.40
C ASP A 69 12.30 1.74 17.94
N VAL A 70 11.10 1.67 17.34
CA VAL A 70 9.93 2.37 17.87
C VAL A 70 9.50 1.83 19.24
N ARG A 71 8.62 2.56 19.93
CA ARG A 71 8.20 2.24 21.30
C ARG A 71 7.71 0.80 21.44
N GLY A 72 8.18 0.12 22.48
CA GLY A 72 7.81 -1.26 22.77
C GLY A 72 8.30 -2.29 21.75
N ARG A 73 9.25 -1.94 20.90
CA ARG A 73 9.87 -2.85 19.94
C ARG A 73 11.33 -3.10 20.29
N PHE A 74 11.74 -4.35 20.17
CA PHE A 74 13.13 -4.79 20.37
C PHE A 74 13.75 -4.21 21.64
N THR A 75 14.75 -3.34 21.49
CA THR A 75 15.52 -2.79 22.61
C THR A 75 14.91 -1.53 23.22
N SER A 76 13.87 -0.95 22.60
CA SER A 76 13.15 0.21 23.12
C SER A 76 12.20 -0.17 24.27
N GLU A 77 12.08 0.74 25.23
CA GLU A 77 11.17 0.63 26.37
C GLU A 77 9.71 0.86 25.94
N GLY A 78 8.79 0.64 26.88
CA GLY A 78 7.35 0.87 26.70
C GLY A 78 6.61 -0.28 26.03
N ASP A 79 5.34 0.01 25.70
CA ASP A 79 4.39 -0.94 25.13
C ASP A 79 4.12 -0.65 23.66
N TRP A 80 4.01 -1.72 22.88
CA TRP A 80 3.77 -1.65 21.45
C TRP A 80 2.27 -1.56 21.13
N TYR A 81 1.91 -0.59 20.30
CA TYR A 81 0.63 -0.51 19.62
C TYR A 81 0.83 0.22 18.28
N THR A 82 0.24 -0.28 17.19
CA THR A 82 0.46 0.25 15.85
C THR A 82 0.01 1.72 15.73
N PHE A 83 0.88 2.58 15.17
CA PHE A 83 0.66 4.01 14.87
C PHE A 83 0.41 4.95 16.07
N LYS A 84 -0.05 4.44 17.22
CA LYS A 84 -0.50 5.21 18.39
C LYS A 84 0.49 6.27 18.86
N ASN A 85 1.79 5.94 18.91
CA ASN A 85 2.80 6.83 19.47
C ASN A 85 3.64 7.54 18.40
N GLU A 86 3.46 7.20 17.12
CA GLU A 86 4.43 7.56 16.07
C GLU A 86 4.50 9.05 15.79
N SER A 87 3.41 9.79 16.02
CA SER A 87 3.40 11.24 15.89
C SER A 87 4.20 11.94 16.99
N ARG A 88 3.96 11.58 18.27
CA ARG A 88 4.62 12.21 19.43
C ARG A 88 6.07 11.76 19.59
N ASP A 89 6.32 10.45 19.49
CA ASP A 89 7.69 9.92 19.56
C ASP A 89 8.51 10.31 18.32
N GLY A 90 7.85 10.45 17.16
CA GLY A 90 8.45 10.99 15.95
C GLY A 90 8.94 12.42 16.13
N TYR A 91 8.10 13.30 16.69
CA TYR A 91 8.50 14.66 17.05
C TYR A 91 9.70 14.66 18.00
N ASP A 92 9.60 13.94 19.12
CA ASP A 92 10.65 13.93 20.16
C ASP A 92 11.97 13.40 19.60
N THR A 93 11.91 12.40 18.72
CA THR A 93 13.10 11.81 18.10
C THR A 93 13.75 12.75 17.09
N VAL A 94 12.97 13.47 16.28
CA VAL A 94 13.53 14.48 15.36
C VAL A 94 14.27 15.57 16.14
N GLU A 95 13.67 16.08 17.21
CA GLU A 95 14.28 17.14 18.02
C GLU A 95 15.52 16.63 18.80
N TRP A 96 15.46 15.40 19.33
CA TRP A 96 16.62 14.75 19.95
C TRP A 96 17.76 14.58 18.95
N ALA A 97 17.47 14.12 17.73
CA ALA A 97 18.47 13.91 16.68
C ALA A 97 19.10 15.23 16.20
N ALA A 98 18.30 16.29 16.09
CA ALA A 98 18.77 17.63 15.74
C ALA A 98 19.71 18.22 16.80
N ALA A 99 19.53 17.87 18.07
CA ALA A 99 20.31 18.36 19.20
C ALA A 99 21.64 17.63 19.44
N LEU A 100 21.91 16.51 18.74
CA LEU A 100 23.17 15.78 18.87
C LEU A 100 24.38 16.69 18.53
N PRO A 101 25.52 16.57 19.24
CA PRO A 101 26.62 17.53 19.15
C PRO A 101 27.26 17.60 17.75
N TYR A 102 27.15 16.54 16.96
CA TYR A 102 27.62 16.41 15.58
C TYR A 102 26.52 16.60 14.52
N SER A 103 25.31 16.99 14.93
CA SER A 103 24.21 17.35 14.01
C SER A 103 24.27 18.82 13.64
N ASN A 104 23.95 19.15 12.39
CA ASN A 104 23.77 20.53 11.92
C ASN A 104 22.35 21.06 12.10
N GLY A 105 21.47 20.28 12.74
CA GLY A 105 20.08 20.65 13.02
C GLY A 105 19.09 20.37 11.89
N LYS A 106 19.51 19.88 10.72
CA LYS A 106 18.58 19.46 9.65
C LYS A 106 18.37 17.95 9.70
N VAL A 107 17.11 17.52 9.80
CA VAL A 107 16.73 16.10 9.84
C VAL A 107 15.87 15.76 8.62
N GLY A 108 16.26 14.72 7.88
CA GLY A 108 15.41 14.03 6.90
C GLY A 108 14.95 12.67 7.44
N MET A 109 13.81 12.17 6.99
CA MET A 109 13.37 10.80 7.31
C MET A 109 13.21 9.91 6.08
N TYR A 110 13.44 8.61 6.20
CA TYR A 110 13.36 7.69 5.05
C TYR A 110 12.83 6.31 5.47
N GLY A 111 12.55 5.47 4.46
CA GLY A 111 12.12 4.09 4.64
C GLY A 111 10.70 3.82 4.14
N GLY A 112 10.34 2.54 4.04
CA GLY A 112 9.10 2.11 3.41
C GLY A 112 8.05 1.47 4.33
N SER A 113 6.83 1.25 3.82
CA SER A 113 5.77 0.56 4.57
C SER A 113 5.40 1.30 5.86
N TYR A 114 5.36 0.61 7.00
CA TYR A 114 5.18 1.22 8.32
C TYR A 114 6.24 2.28 8.62
N VAL A 115 7.47 2.06 8.15
CA VAL A 115 8.54 3.05 8.33
C VAL A 115 8.20 4.33 7.56
N GLY A 116 7.59 4.22 6.38
CA GLY A 116 7.01 5.36 5.64
C GLY A 116 5.91 6.07 6.44
N ALA A 117 5.01 5.32 7.06
CA ALA A 117 3.97 5.85 7.94
C ALA A 117 4.53 6.66 9.12
N THR A 118 5.64 6.21 9.73
CA THR A 118 6.29 6.97 10.81
C THR A 118 6.76 8.36 10.37
N GLN A 119 7.11 8.53 9.08
CA GLN A 119 7.55 9.82 8.54
C GLN A 119 6.39 10.81 8.45
N PHE A 120 5.25 10.37 7.89
CA PHE A 120 4.05 11.20 7.80
C PHE A 120 3.50 11.56 9.18
N LEU A 121 3.41 10.59 10.09
CA LEU A 121 2.92 10.82 11.45
C LEU A 121 3.83 11.78 12.23
N ALA A 122 5.14 11.70 12.05
CA ALA A 122 6.09 12.68 12.61
C ALA A 122 5.91 14.07 11.96
N ALA A 123 5.76 14.14 10.64
CA ALA A 123 5.57 15.41 9.92
C ALA A 123 4.30 16.16 10.35
N ILE A 124 3.21 15.43 10.65
CA ILE A 124 1.95 15.99 11.19
C ILE A 124 2.18 16.69 12.53
N ALA A 125 3.13 16.21 13.35
CA ALA A 125 3.48 16.85 14.62
C ALA A 125 4.30 18.14 14.46
N LYS A 126 4.74 18.47 13.24
CA LYS A 126 5.50 19.69 12.91
C LYS A 126 6.79 19.91 13.74
N PRO A 127 7.69 18.90 13.87
CA PRO A 127 8.98 19.14 14.50
C PRO A 127 9.78 20.19 13.69
N PRO A 128 10.25 21.28 14.33
CA PRO A 128 10.88 22.40 13.63
C PRO A 128 12.17 22.05 12.89
N HIS A 129 12.86 20.96 13.28
CA HIS A 129 14.10 20.53 12.64
C HIS A 129 13.92 19.52 11.49
N LEU A 130 12.68 19.09 11.21
CA LEU A 130 12.39 18.25 10.05
C LEU A 130 12.44 19.08 8.77
N ALA A 131 13.25 18.65 7.80
CA ALA A 131 13.48 19.37 6.56
C ALA A 131 12.86 18.68 5.32
N GLY A 132 12.53 17.39 5.41
CA GLY A 132 11.92 16.61 4.33
C GLY A 132 11.72 15.15 4.71
N ILE A 133 10.81 14.47 3.99
CA ILE A 133 10.55 13.03 4.17
C ILE A 133 10.57 12.28 2.81
N CYS A 134 11.09 11.06 2.80
CA CYS A 134 11.16 10.17 1.64
C CYS A 134 10.40 8.85 1.95
N PRO A 135 9.05 8.89 2.02
CA PRO A 135 8.25 7.71 2.27
C PRO A 135 8.17 6.82 1.03
N ASN A 136 8.42 5.53 1.25
CA ASN A 136 8.29 4.51 0.22
C ASN A 136 7.11 3.56 0.51
N VAL A 137 6.31 3.22 -0.50
CA VAL A 137 5.23 2.22 -0.43
C VAL A 137 4.43 2.32 0.87
N THR A 138 3.72 3.42 1.09
CA THR A 138 2.94 3.67 2.30
C THR A 138 1.59 4.29 1.98
N ALA A 139 0.63 4.13 2.89
CA ALA A 139 -0.74 4.59 2.67
C ALA A 139 -0.92 6.09 2.97
N SER A 140 -2.09 6.60 2.63
CA SER A 140 -2.58 7.93 3.04
C SER A 140 -3.64 7.85 4.14
N ASN A 141 -4.29 6.69 4.29
CA ASN A 141 -5.30 6.41 5.30
C ASN A 141 -5.09 4.98 5.80
N TYR A 142 -5.14 4.77 7.12
CA TYR A 142 -4.90 3.47 7.73
C TYR A 142 -6.16 2.60 7.87
N HIS A 143 -7.34 3.14 7.55
CA HIS A 143 -8.56 2.38 7.30
C HIS A 143 -8.57 1.95 5.83
N ASP A 144 -9.10 2.78 4.93
CA ASP A 144 -9.22 2.51 3.49
C ASP A 144 -7.90 2.80 2.75
N GLY A 145 -7.19 1.73 2.38
CA GLY A 145 -5.83 1.76 1.84
C GLY A 145 -4.77 1.15 2.76
N TRP A 146 -5.14 0.56 3.90
CA TRP A 146 -4.25 -0.24 4.75
C TRP A 146 -4.94 -1.45 5.37
N ALA A 147 -5.86 -1.23 6.31
CA ALA A 147 -6.58 -2.33 6.98
C ALA A 147 -7.76 -2.83 6.13
N TYR A 148 -8.40 -1.92 5.39
CA TYR A 148 -9.51 -2.15 4.50
C TYR A 148 -9.22 -1.59 3.11
N GLN A 149 -9.90 -2.09 2.08
CA GLN A 149 -10.05 -1.43 0.79
C GLN A 149 -11.52 -1.53 0.36
N GLY A 150 -12.16 -0.41 0.03
CA GLY A 150 -13.56 -0.38 -0.40
C GLY A 150 -14.51 -1.03 0.61
N GLY A 151 -14.15 -1.03 1.89
CA GLY A 151 -14.92 -1.63 2.98
C GLY A 151 -14.71 -3.14 3.19
N ALA A 152 -13.87 -3.80 2.39
CA ALA A 152 -13.43 -5.18 2.63
C ALA A 152 -12.10 -5.20 3.39
N PHE A 153 -11.94 -6.12 4.34
CA PHE A 153 -10.73 -6.24 5.15
C PHE A 153 -9.62 -6.87 4.30
N GLU A 154 -8.43 -6.28 4.27
CA GLU A 154 -7.24 -6.82 3.58
C GLU A 154 -6.67 -8.02 4.37
N GLN A 155 -7.43 -9.13 4.38
CA GLN A 155 -7.25 -10.27 5.27
C GLN A 155 -5.84 -10.83 5.26
N TRP A 156 -5.32 -11.22 4.09
CA TRP A 156 -3.99 -11.83 4.00
C TRP A 156 -2.89 -10.89 4.53
N PHE A 157 -2.97 -9.61 4.17
CA PHE A 157 -2.01 -8.62 4.62
C PHE A 157 -2.07 -8.45 6.13
N ASN A 158 -3.24 -8.19 6.70
CA ASN A 158 -3.37 -7.94 8.13
C ASN A 158 -2.99 -9.17 8.98
N GLU A 159 -3.39 -10.38 8.57
CA GLU A 159 -3.04 -11.61 9.29
C GLU A 159 -1.53 -11.90 9.24
N SER A 160 -0.93 -11.81 8.05
CA SER A 160 0.50 -12.10 7.87
C SER A 160 1.39 -11.04 8.53
N TRP A 161 1.00 -9.76 8.47
CA TRP A 161 1.72 -8.66 9.11
C TRP A 161 1.60 -8.71 10.64
N ALA A 162 0.39 -8.88 11.19
CA ALA A 162 0.18 -9.02 12.62
C ALA A 162 0.93 -10.23 13.19
N THR A 163 0.96 -11.35 12.45
CA THR A 163 1.78 -12.51 12.79
C THR A 163 3.26 -12.11 12.94
N GLY A 164 3.84 -11.46 11.93
CA GLY A 164 5.22 -10.98 11.96
C GLY A 164 5.51 -10.05 13.15
N LEU A 165 4.63 -9.08 13.41
CA LEU A 165 4.76 -8.15 14.53
C LEU A 165 4.70 -8.85 15.90
N SER A 166 3.76 -9.78 16.07
CA SER A 166 3.51 -10.49 17.33
C SER A 166 4.71 -11.32 17.80
N THR A 167 5.58 -11.76 16.90
CA THR A 167 6.79 -12.54 17.25
C THR A 167 7.71 -11.79 18.22
N ASN A 168 7.95 -10.49 17.99
CA ASN A 168 8.75 -9.67 18.90
C ASN A 168 8.01 -9.37 20.21
N THR A 169 6.69 -9.16 20.17
CA THR A 169 5.88 -8.98 21.40
C THR A 169 6.00 -10.21 22.29
N MET A 170 5.86 -11.42 21.70
CA MET A 170 6.01 -12.67 22.42
C MET A 170 7.44 -12.84 22.97
N ARG A 171 8.47 -12.55 22.16
CA ARG A 171 9.87 -12.61 22.62
C ARG A 171 10.12 -11.71 23.83
N ARG A 172 9.73 -10.43 23.75
CA ARG A 172 9.88 -9.46 24.86
C ARG A 172 9.16 -9.93 26.11
N ARG A 173 7.95 -10.48 25.97
CA ARG A 173 7.18 -11.03 27.09
C ARG A 173 7.91 -12.20 27.75
N VAL A 174 8.45 -13.13 26.98
CA VAL A 174 9.22 -14.26 27.53
C VAL A 174 10.48 -13.77 28.25
N GLU A 175 11.20 -12.82 27.66
CA GLU A 175 12.39 -12.21 28.25
C GLU A 175 12.08 -11.45 29.56
N SER A 176 10.96 -10.72 29.63
CA SER A 176 10.59 -9.91 30.80
C SER A 176 9.92 -10.71 31.92
N SER A 177 9.22 -11.80 31.58
CA SER A 177 8.48 -12.63 32.54
C SER A 177 9.23 -13.87 32.99
N GLY A 178 10.40 -14.17 32.39
CA GLY A 178 11.21 -15.35 32.67
C GLY A 178 11.48 -15.55 34.16
N ASN A 179 10.75 -16.46 34.80
CA ASN A 179 10.90 -16.82 36.21
C ASN A 179 10.96 -18.34 36.37
N ALA A 180 11.92 -18.97 35.69
CA ALA A 180 12.07 -20.42 35.68
C ALA A 180 12.08 -21.01 37.10
N LEU A 181 12.77 -20.36 38.04
CA LEU A 181 12.84 -20.79 39.44
C LEU A 181 11.48 -20.75 40.14
N GLY A 182 10.71 -19.67 39.98
CA GLY A 182 9.35 -19.56 40.52
C GLY A 182 8.39 -20.57 39.90
N TRP A 183 8.52 -20.80 38.59
CA TRP A 183 7.67 -21.71 37.82
C TRP A 183 7.93 -23.19 38.11
N THR A 184 9.07 -23.57 38.69
CA THR A 184 9.32 -24.96 39.16
C THR A 184 8.29 -25.46 40.18
N LYS A 185 7.52 -24.55 40.79
CA LYS A 185 6.50 -24.86 41.80
C LYS A 185 5.10 -25.08 41.20
N ILE A 186 4.92 -24.87 39.90
CA ILE A 186 3.61 -25.00 39.24
C ILE A 186 3.37 -26.46 38.84
N LEU A 187 2.21 -26.99 39.25
CA LEU A 187 1.75 -28.34 38.92
C LEU A 187 0.33 -28.28 38.30
N PRO A 188 0.02 -29.15 37.33
CA PRO A 188 0.91 -30.16 36.74
C PRO A 188 2.03 -29.51 35.93
N LEU A 189 3.17 -30.18 35.75
CA LEU A 189 4.34 -29.62 35.02
C LEU A 189 4.00 -29.14 33.59
N ARG A 190 2.90 -29.61 32.99
CA ARG A 190 2.38 -29.14 31.71
C ARG A 190 1.78 -27.73 31.74
N ALA A 191 1.46 -27.18 32.91
CA ALA A 191 1.02 -25.80 33.11
C ALA A 191 2.25 -24.86 33.27
N TYR A 192 3.30 -25.12 32.50
CA TYR A 192 4.51 -24.30 32.54
C TYR A 192 4.21 -22.96 31.85
N PRO A 193 4.25 -21.80 32.53
CA PRO A 193 3.67 -20.56 32.02
C PRO A 193 4.23 -20.06 30.68
N VAL A 194 5.47 -20.42 30.33
CA VAL A 194 6.05 -20.07 29.02
C VAL A 194 5.45 -20.87 27.86
N LEU A 195 4.85 -22.04 28.15
CA LEU A 195 4.18 -22.91 27.17
C LEU A 195 2.68 -22.60 27.05
N GLU A 196 2.12 -21.79 27.94
CA GLU A 196 0.73 -21.38 27.86
C GLU A 196 0.57 -20.33 26.76
N ALA A 197 -0.32 -20.61 25.81
CA ALA A 197 -0.63 -19.67 24.75
C ALA A 197 -1.23 -18.39 25.37
N PRO A 198 -0.72 -17.20 25.02
CA PRO A 198 -1.37 -15.97 25.42
C PRO A 198 -2.81 -15.90 24.92
N GLU A 199 -3.67 -15.19 25.65
CA GLU A 199 -4.89 -14.66 25.06
C GLU A 199 -4.51 -13.81 23.84
N ALA A 200 -5.25 -13.97 22.73
CA ALA A 200 -4.94 -13.32 21.45
C ALA A 200 -4.84 -11.78 21.58
N GLU A 201 -5.71 -11.19 22.41
CA GLU A 201 -5.74 -9.77 22.76
C GLU A 201 -4.43 -9.30 23.43
N GLY A 202 -3.72 -10.20 24.11
CA GLY A 202 -2.45 -9.88 24.77
C GLY A 202 -1.22 -9.85 23.85
N LEU A 203 -1.34 -10.29 22.59
CA LEU A 203 -0.22 -10.31 21.63
C LEU A 203 -0.34 -9.25 20.53
N ALA A 204 -1.57 -9.07 20.02
CA ALA A 204 -1.85 -8.18 18.90
C ALA A 204 -3.22 -7.49 19.09
N PRO A 205 -3.41 -6.70 20.17
CA PRO A 205 -4.70 -6.05 20.44
C PRO A 205 -5.16 -5.14 19.29
N TYR A 206 -4.20 -4.55 18.56
CA TYR A 206 -4.48 -3.78 17.36
C TYR A 206 -5.23 -4.57 16.29
N PHE A 207 -4.98 -5.88 16.12
CA PHE A 207 -5.66 -6.68 15.10
C PHE A 207 -7.14 -6.88 15.44
N THR A 208 -7.44 -7.16 16.72
CA THR A 208 -8.83 -7.26 17.19
C THR A 208 -9.53 -5.90 17.14
N ASP A 209 -8.82 -4.81 17.42
CA ASP A 209 -9.37 -3.46 17.29
C ASP A 209 -9.69 -3.12 15.82
N TRP A 210 -8.84 -3.48 14.86
CA TRP A 210 -9.13 -3.27 13.44
C TRP A 210 -10.44 -3.95 13.03
N LEU A 211 -10.65 -5.20 13.46
CA LEU A 211 -11.88 -5.95 13.21
C LEU A 211 -13.12 -5.37 13.93
N ALA A 212 -12.92 -4.78 15.12
CA ALA A 212 -13.97 -4.12 15.89
C ALA A 212 -14.36 -2.75 15.30
N HIS A 213 -13.49 -2.15 14.47
CA HIS A 213 -13.69 -0.86 13.82
C HIS A 213 -13.74 -1.00 12.28
N PRO A 214 -14.76 -1.69 11.71
CA PRO A 214 -14.85 -1.90 10.27
C PRO A 214 -15.23 -0.63 9.48
N ASN A 215 -15.79 0.38 10.14
CA ASN A 215 -16.15 1.67 9.54
C ASN A 215 -15.01 2.68 9.74
N PHE A 216 -14.94 3.71 8.88
CA PHE A 216 -14.03 4.84 9.07
C PHE A 216 -14.52 5.79 10.18
N ASP A 217 -14.38 5.36 11.43
CA ASP A 217 -14.80 6.10 12.63
C ASP A 217 -13.63 6.85 13.32
N GLU A 218 -13.88 7.38 14.52
CA GLU A 218 -12.90 8.15 15.30
C GLU A 218 -11.63 7.36 15.64
N TYR A 219 -11.70 6.02 15.69
CA TYR A 219 -10.51 5.18 15.90
C TYR A 219 -9.50 5.39 14.77
N TRP A 220 -9.95 5.53 13.52
CA TRP A 220 -9.08 5.70 12.36
C TRP A 220 -8.71 7.15 12.10
N LYS A 221 -9.66 8.09 12.29
CA LYS A 221 -9.45 9.52 12.03
C LYS A 221 -8.28 10.11 12.81
N GLN A 222 -8.00 9.61 14.01
CA GLN A 222 -6.88 10.09 14.84
C GLN A 222 -5.50 9.81 14.23
N ILE A 223 -5.39 8.85 13.31
CA ILE A 223 -4.13 8.48 12.62
C ILE A 223 -4.18 8.73 11.11
N SER A 224 -5.27 9.27 10.58
CA SER A 224 -5.44 9.57 9.14
C SER A 224 -4.45 10.64 8.67
N ILE A 225 -3.64 10.35 7.65
CA ILE A 225 -2.75 11.36 7.04
C ILE A 225 -3.59 12.32 6.19
N GLU A 226 -4.60 11.78 5.49
CA GLU A 226 -5.51 12.52 4.61
C GLU A 226 -6.22 13.69 5.29
N ASP A 227 -6.54 13.56 6.58
CA ASP A 227 -7.20 14.61 7.36
C ASP A 227 -6.23 15.65 7.92
N HIS A 228 -4.92 15.44 7.73
CA HIS A 228 -3.85 16.21 8.35
C HIS A 228 -2.77 16.72 7.37
N TYR A 229 -3.06 16.80 6.06
CA TYR A 229 -2.08 17.31 5.08
C TYR A 229 -1.67 18.76 5.33
N ALA A 230 -2.59 19.61 5.81
CA ALA A 230 -2.30 21.00 6.18
C ALA A 230 -1.25 21.11 7.30
N GLN A 231 -1.01 20.03 8.04
CA GLN A 231 0.00 19.98 9.08
C GLN A 231 1.39 19.70 8.51
N ILE A 232 1.51 19.14 7.31
CA ILE A 232 2.81 18.81 6.71
C ILE A 232 3.46 20.07 6.15
N GLN A 233 4.62 20.45 6.71
CA GLN A 233 5.35 21.68 6.37
C GLN A 233 6.58 21.45 5.49
N VAL A 234 6.86 20.21 5.10
CA VAL A 234 8.12 19.82 4.46
C VAL A 234 7.90 19.19 3.08
N PRO A 235 8.86 19.30 2.14
CA PRO A 235 8.87 18.53 0.90
C PRO A 235 8.78 17.02 1.14
N VAL A 236 8.05 16.32 0.27
CA VAL A 236 7.91 14.86 0.31
C VAL A 236 8.33 14.27 -1.03
N TYR A 237 9.24 13.30 -1.00
CA TYR A 237 9.50 12.44 -2.16
C TYR A 237 8.76 11.12 -1.98
N ASN A 238 7.57 11.03 -2.59
CA ASN A 238 6.71 9.85 -2.53
C ASN A 238 7.24 8.79 -3.48
N LEU A 239 7.56 7.61 -2.95
CA LEU A 239 7.99 6.47 -3.74
C LEU A 239 6.93 5.37 -3.67
N GLY A 240 6.51 4.82 -4.81
CA GLY A 240 5.49 3.76 -4.89
C GLY A 240 5.78 2.75 -5.97
N ALA A 241 5.03 1.65 -5.99
CA ALA A 241 5.20 0.60 -7.00
C ALA A 241 3.86 0.15 -7.61
N TRP A 242 3.84 -0.20 -8.89
CA TRP A 242 2.58 -0.54 -9.59
C TRP A 242 1.86 -1.77 -9.02
N TYR A 243 2.59 -2.70 -8.42
CA TYR A 243 2.02 -3.89 -7.77
C TYR A 243 2.18 -3.83 -6.24
N ASP A 244 2.30 -2.63 -5.67
CA ASP A 244 2.32 -2.44 -4.22
C ASP A 244 0.90 -2.28 -3.65
N ILE A 245 0.69 -2.82 -2.45
CA ILE A 245 -0.59 -2.79 -1.72
C ILE A 245 -0.97 -1.40 -1.20
N PHE A 246 -0.05 -0.43 -1.21
CA PHE A 246 -0.32 0.94 -0.78
C PHE A 246 -0.15 1.98 -1.91
N LEU A 247 -0.14 1.53 -3.17
CA LEU A 247 -0.03 2.42 -4.33
C LEU A 247 -1.07 3.54 -4.29
N GLY A 248 -2.34 3.21 -4.02
CA GLY A 248 -3.42 4.19 -3.96
C GLY A 248 -3.11 5.34 -3.00
N GLY A 249 -2.63 5.02 -1.80
CA GLY A 249 -2.25 6.02 -0.79
C GLY A 249 -1.00 6.83 -1.18
N THR A 250 0.00 6.20 -1.79
CA THR A 250 1.19 6.90 -2.28
C THR A 250 0.84 7.96 -3.32
N LEU A 251 -0.01 7.59 -4.29
CA LEU A 251 -0.47 8.50 -5.34
C LEU A 251 -1.33 9.63 -4.77
N LYS A 252 -2.21 9.32 -3.81
CA LYS A 252 -3.07 10.31 -3.16
C LYS A 252 -2.26 11.30 -2.31
N ASN A 253 -1.26 10.82 -1.57
CA ASN A 253 -0.32 11.66 -0.82
C ASN A 253 0.33 12.71 -1.73
N TYR A 254 0.93 12.29 -2.85
CA TYR A 254 1.51 13.23 -3.82
C TYR A 254 0.46 14.20 -4.39
N ALA A 255 -0.68 13.67 -4.86
CA ALA A 255 -1.69 14.48 -5.55
C ALA A 255 -2.25 15.60 -4.65
N ARG A 256 -2.56 15.27 -3.38
CA ARG A 256 -3.17 16.22 -2.43
C ARG A 256 -2.15 17.14 -1.78
N LEU A 257 -0.93 16.68 -1.46
CA LEU A 257 0.07 17.54 -0.82
C LEU A 257 0.55 18.70 -1.66
N LYS A 258 0.50 18.60 -2.99
CA LYS A 258 0.79 19.72 -3.90
C LYS A 258 -0.09 20.95 -3.62
N THR A 259 -1.30 20.74 -3.13
CA THR A 259 -2.30 21.81 -2.91
C THR A 259 -2.66 22.00 -1.45
N GLU A 260 -2.47 20.98 -0.61
CA GLU A 260 -2.95 20.96 0.77
C GLU A 260 -1.84 21.02 1.81
N ALA A 261 -0.56 20.83 1.44
CA ALA A 261 0.54 20.97 2.40
C ALA A 261 0.55 22.39 3.00
N GLY A 262 0.92 22.50 4.28
CA GLY A 262 0.77 23.75 5.04
C GLY A 262 1.78 24.85 4.73
N ALA A 263 2.80 24.56 3.93
CA ALA A 263 3.81 25.52 3.50
C ALA A 263 3.97 25.53 1.98
N GLU A 264 4.13 26.70 1.38
CA GLU A 264 4.29 26.85 -0.08
C GLU A 264 5.55 26.13 -0.61
N ALA A 265 6.63 26.12 0.18
CA ALA A 265 7.83 25.35 -0.15
C ALA A 265 7.58 23.83 -0.12
N ALA A 266 6.72 23.35 0.79
CA ALA A 266 6.29 21.96 0.81
C ALA A 266 5.46 21.63 -0.43
N GLN A 267 4.44 22.44 -0.74
CA GLN A 267 3.57 22.27 -1.92
C GLN A 267 4.37 22.16 -3.23
N ARG A 268 5.35 23.05 -3.43
CA ARG A 268 6.22 23.03 -4.63
C ARG A 268 7.29 21.94 -4.60
N GLY A 269 7.64 21.43 -3.42
CA GLY A 269 8.71 20.46 -3.22
C GLY A 269 8.26 19.00 -3.37
N GLN A 270 6.98 18.75 -3.69
CA GLN A 270 6.45 17.40 -3.84
C GLN A 270 7.05 16.70 -5.05
N ARG A 271 7.48 15.44 -4.86
CA ARG A 271 7.96 14.55 -5.92
C ARG A 271 7.29 13.20 -5.83
N LEU A 272 7.20 12.51 -6.97
CA LEU A 272 6.67 11.16 -7.09
C LEU A 272 7.57 10.31 -7.97
N LEU A 273 7.92 9.12 -7.49
CA LEU A 273 8.47 8.07 -8.35
C LEU A 273 7.64 6.80 -8.22
N VAL A 274 7.24 6.22 -9.35
CA VAL A 274 6.55 4.92 -9.38
C VAL A 274 7.34 3.92 -10.22
N TYR A 275 7.84 2.86 -9.57
CA TYR A 275 8.57 1.77 -10.21
C TYR A 275 7.66 0.54 -10.40
N VAL A 276 8.19 -0.53 -11.01
CA VAL A 276 7.51 -1.83 -11.03
C VAL A 276 8.07 -2.69 -9.90
N GLY A 277 7.20 -3.09 -8.98
CA GLY A 277 7.56 -3.92 -7.83
C GLY A 277 6.35 -4.18 -6.96
N GLY A 278 6.54 -4.99 -5.92
CA GLY A 278 5.55 -5.24 -4.88
C GLY A 278 5.97 -4.64 -3.54
N HIS A 279 5.26 -4.99 -2.47
CA HIS A 279 5.52 -4.43 -1.15
C HIS A 279 6.87 -4.81 -0.55
N ALA A 280 7.32 -6.06 -0.77
CA ALA A 280 8.58 -6.58 -0.24
C ALA A 280 9.81 -6.27 -1.13
N GLY A 281 9.68 -5.35 -2.10
CA GLY A 281 10.80 -4.89 -2.94
C GLY A 281 10.52 -4.89 -4.44
N GLY A 282 11.58 -4.97 -5.23
CA GLY A 282 11.54 -4.86 -6.70
C GLY A 282 12.57 -3.88 -7.27
N TRP A 283 13.12 -2.98 -6.43
CA TRP A 283 14.11 -1.97 -6.80
C TRP A 283 15.29 -2.51 -7.63
N GLY A 284 15.87 -3.64 -7.22
CA GLY A 284 17.02 -4.24 -7.92
C GLY A 284 16.68 -5.37 -8.89
N SER A 285 15.39 -5.70 -9.06
CA SER A 285 14.99 -6.83 -9.88
C SER A 285 14.41 -6.36 -11.21
N ARG A 286 14.83 -7.00 -12.31
CA ARG A 286 14.17 -6.86 -13.60
C ARG A 286 12.86 -7.64 -13.69
N LYS A 287 12.61 -8.58 -12.77
CA LYS A 287 11.45 -9.48 -12.78
C LYS A 287 10.57 -9.26 -11.55
N VAL A 288 9.26 -9.19 -11.76
CA VAL A 288 8.22 -9.13 -10.71
C VAL A 288 7.16 -10.15 -11.08
N GLY A 289 6.75 -11.01 -10.14
CA GLY A 289 5.85 -12.12 -10.44
C GLY A 289 6.36 -12.98 -11.60
N ALA A 290 5.48 -13.28 -12.55
CA ALA A 290 5.79 -14.01 -13.77
C ALA A 290 6.47 -13.17 -14.86
N VAL A 291 6.53 -11.83 -14.74
CA VAL A 291 6.90 -10.92 -15.84
C VAL A 291 8.28 -10.30 -15.67
N ASP A 292 9.05 -10.32 -16.75
CA ASP A 292 10.34 -9.67 -16.88
C ASP A 292 10.19 -8.30 -17.56
N PHE A 293 10.47 -7.24 -16.82
CA PHE A 293 10.37 -5.85 -17.25
C PHE A 293 11.69 -5.30 -17.82
N GLY A 294 12.72 -6.15 -17.94
CA GLY A 294 13.97 -5.82 -18.64
C GLY A 294 14.97 -4.98 -17.85
N GLU A 295 16.15 -4.81 -18.44
CA GLU A 295 17.34 -4.22 -17.80
C GLU A 295 17.23 -2.73 -17.45
N LYS A 296 16.18 -2.04 -17.95
CA LYS A 296 15.94 -0.63 -17.63
C LYS A 296 15.22 -0.44 -16.29
N LEU A 297 14.53 -1.47 -15.78
CA LEU A 297 13.75 -1.37 -14.54
C LEU A 297 14.62 -1.13 -13.30
N PRO A 298 15.69 -1.91 -13.04
CA PRO A 298 16.41 -1.82 -11.78
C PRO A 298 16.93 -0.40 -11.48
N ILE A 299 16.71 0.05 -10.25
CA ILE A 299 17.17 1.33 -9.69
C ILE A 299 17.75 1.11 -8.29
N ASP A 300 18.83 1.83 -7.96
CA ASP A 300 19.39 1.85 -6.60
C ASP A 300 18.57 2.82 -5.75
N GLY A 301 17.65 2.28 -4.93
CA GLY A 301 16.78 3.06 -4.04
C GLY A 301 17.53 3.83 -2.95
N ASP A 302 18.67 3.30 -2.48
CA ASP A 302 19.52 3.99 -1.52
C ASP A 302 20.18 5.20 -2.19
N GLU A 303 20.71 5.04 -3.40
CA GLU A 303 21.30 6.15 -4.15
C GLU A 303 20.25 7.21 -4.51
N LEU A 304 19.06 6.79 -4.92
CA LEU A 304 17.94 7.71 -5.17
C LEU A 304 17.64 8.57 -3.94
N THR A 305 17.53 7.93 -2.77
CA THR A 305 17.24 8.60 -1.48
C THR A 305 18.37 9.54 -1.08
N LEU A 306 19.62 9.08 -1.14
CA LEU A 306 20.79 9.88 -0.76
C LEU A 306 21.01 11.07 -1.69
N ARG A 307 20.84 10.89 -3.01
CA ARG A 307 20.95 11.97 -3.99
C ARG A 307 19.89 13.05 -3.77
N TRP A 308 18.66 12.67 -3.43
CA TRP A 308 17.62 13.65 -3.10
C TRP A 308 17.99 14.45 -1.84
N TYR A 309 18.49 13.78 -0.81
CA TYR A 309 18.91 14.46 0.41
C TYR A 309 20.18 15.30 0.27
N ASP A 310 21.09 14.96 -0.65
CA ASP A 310 22.25 15.79 -0.95
C ASP A 310 21.80 17.15 -1.50
N TRP A 311 20.79 17.14 -2.36
CA TRP A 311 20.17 18.37 -2.84
C TRP A 311 19.45 19.11 -1.69
N LEU A 312 18.58 18.42 -0.95
CA LEU A 312 17.69 19.06 0.03
C LEU A 312 18.43 19.56 1.30
N LEU A 313 19.30 18.74 1.88
CA LEU A 313 19.91 19.02 3.18
C LEU A 313 21.28 19.70 3.06
N LYS A 314 22.07 19.32 2.05
CA LYS A 314 23.41 19.85 1.80
C LYS A 314 23.45 20.97 0.74
N GLY A 315 22.40 21.12 -0.07
CA GLY A 315 22.36 22.13 -1.14
C GLY A 315 23.24 21.80 -2.34
N GLU A 316 23.54 20.52 -2.56
CA GLU A 316 24.40 20.10 -3.67
C GLU A 316 23.71 20.31 -5.03
N THR A 317 24.47 20.78 -6.02
CA THR A 317 24.01 20.89 -7.41
C THR A 317 24.20 19.56 -8.13
N ASN A 318 23.25 18.64 -7.96
CA ASN A 318 23.31 17.27 -8.50
C ASN A 318 22.21 16.96 -9.53
N GLY A 319 21.53 18.00 -10.04
CA GLY A 319 20.56 17.95 -11.13
C GLY A 319 19.13 17.61 -10.72
N VAL A 320 18.87 17.27 -9.46
CA VAL A 320 17.50 17.02 -8.95
C VAL A 320 16.59 18.22 -9.25
N ASP A 321 17.09 19.44 -9.12
CA ASP A 321 16.39 20.71 -9.43
C ASP A 321 15.93 20.85 -10.89
N LYS A 322 16.49 20.07 -11.82
CA LYS A 322 16.18 20.10 -13.25
C LYS A 322 15.26 18.98 -13.71
N GLU A 323 15.08 17.96 -12.87
CA GLU A 323 14.19 16.83 -13.17
C GLU A 323 12.72 17.23 -12.97
N LYS A 324 11.84 16.64 -13.78
CA LYS A 324 10.40 16.81 -13.57
C LYS A 324 9.96 16.21 -12.22
N PRO A 325 8.84 16.69 -11.63
CA PRO A 325 8.41 16.26 -10.30
C PRO A 325 7.95 14.80 -10.26
N VAL A 326 7.56 14.22 -11.40
CA VAL A 326 7.07 12.84 -11.49
C VAL A 326 7.99 12.01 -12.38
N LYS A 327 8.34 10.81 -11.92
CA LYS A 327 9.05 9.80 -12.71
C LYS A 327 8.34 8.45 -12.58
N ILE A 328 7.90 7.89 -13.71
CA ILE A 328 7.16 6.63 -13.72
C ILE A 328 7.84 5.62 -14.63
N PHE A 329 7.76 4.34 -14.27
CA PHE A 329 8.08 3.25 -15.18
C PHE A 329 6.83 2.85 -15.97
N VAL A 330 6.86 3.01 -17.28
CA VAL A 330 5.74 2.65 -18.17
C VAL A 330 5.90 1.18 -18.58
N MET A 331 5.05 0.31 -18.04
CA MET A 331 5.02 -1.12 -18.35
C MET A 331 4.59 -1.37 -19.81
N GLY A 332 4.84 -2.57 -20.32
CA GLY A 332 4.61 -2.94 -21.72
C GLY A 332 5.76 -2.48 -22.60
N LYS A 333 6.02 -1.16 -22.67
CA LYS A 333 7.24 -0.62 -23.31
C LYS A 333 8.49 -0.76 -22.44
N ASN A 334 8.30 -0.84 -21.14
CA ASN A 334 9.35 -1.02 -20.14
C ASN A 334 10.39 0.11 -20.13
N GLU A 335 9.91 1.34 -19.99
CA GLU A 335 10.75 2.54 -20.02
C GLU A 335 10.44 3.51 -18.87
N TRP A 336 11.49 4.12 -18.33
CA TRP A 336 11.35 5.26 -17.43
C TRP A 336 10.94 6.50 -18.20
N ARG A 337 9.96 7.24 -17.67
CA ARG A 337 9.50 8.50 -18.24
C ARG A 337 9.29 9.55 -17.16
N GLU A 338 9.76 10.76 -17.45
CA GLU A 338 9.54 11.94 -16.61
C GLU A 338 8.26 12.66 -17.04
N GLU A 339 7.47 13.12 -16.07
CA GLU A 339 6.15 13.71 -16.25
C GLU A 339 6.01 15.00 -15.44
N ASP A 340 5.30 15.97 -16.01
CA ASP A 340 5.09 17.26 -15.35
C ASP A 340 4.12 17.15 -14.18
N ASP A 341 3.22 16.17 -14.20
CA ASP A 341 2.31 15.93 -13.08
C ASP A 341 1.68 14.52 -13.05
N TRP A 342 1.10 14.19 -11.90
CA TRP A 342 0.19 13.06 -11.69
C TRP A 342 -1.16 13.53 -11.11
N PRO A 343 -2.31 13.07 -11.67
CA PRO A 343 -2.45 12.34 -12.93
C PRO A 343 -1.94 13.12 -14.15
N LEU A 344 -1.65 12.43 -15.25
CA LEU A 344 -1.15 13.05 -16.48
C LEU A 344 -2.24 13.94 -17.11
N THR A 345 -1.97 15.24 -17.25
CA THR A 345 -2.93 16.23 -17.80
C THR A 345 -3.38 15.91 -19.23
N ARG A 346 -2.51 15.27 -20.02
CA ARG A 346 -2.81 14.86 -21.41
C ARG A 346 -3.63 13.58 -21.50
N ALA A 347 -3.76 12.81 -20.42
CA ALA A 347 -4.52 11.56 -20.44
C ALA A 347 -6.02 11.87 -20.53
N LYS A 348 -6.73 11.12 -21.36
CA LYS A 348 -8.17 11.28 -21.61
C LYS A 348 -8.93 10.17 -20.91
N SER A 349 -9.83 10.54 -20.00
CA SER A 349 -10.80 9.61 -19.41
C SER A 349 -11.68 9.01 -20.51
N THR A 350 -11.54 7.71 -20.73
CA THR A 350 -12.20 6.97 -21.81
C THR A 350 -13.00 5.81 -21.21
N LYS A 351 -14.29 5.74 -21.55
CA LYS A 351 -15.17 4.66 -21.13
C LYS A 351 -15.09 3.50 -22.12
N TYR A 352 -14.78 2.32 -21.61
CA TYR A 352 -14.99 1.04 -22.29
C TYR A 352 -16.21 0.37 -21.65
N TYR A 353 -17.35 0.49 -22.32
CA TYR A 353 -18.60 -0.11 -21.91
C TYR A 353 -18.53 -1.63 -22.00
N LEU A 354 -19.20 -2.27 -21.04
CA LEU A 354 -19.40 -3.71 -21.01
C LEU A 354 -20.50 -4.08 -22.02
N HIS A 355 -20.32 -5.17 -22.73
CA HIS A 355 -21.32 -5.74 -23.64
C HIS A 355 -21.36 -7.26 -23.49
N SER A 356 -22.54 -7.84 -23.64
CA SER A 356 -22.74 -9.30 -23.58
C SER A 356 -24.13 -9.67 -24.12
N SER A 357 -24.31 -10.94 -24.47
CA SER A 357 -25.67 -11.49 -24.70
C SER A 357 -26.23 -12.21 -23.47
N GLY A 358 -25.74 -11.85 -22.27
CA GLY A 358 -26.04 -12.49 -20.98
C GLY A 358 -25.22 -13.75 -20.71
N ALA A 359 -24.01 -13.86 -21.28
CA ALA A 359 -23.14 -15.02 -21.12
C ALA A 359 -21.64 -14.63 -21.01
N ALA A 360 -21.31 -13.58 -20.25
CA ALA A 360 -19.92 -13.17 -20.00
C ALA A 360 -19.18 -14.07 -18.98
N ASN A 361 -19.83 -15.10 -18.43
CA ASN A 361 -19.23 -16.00 -17.44
C ASN A 361 -18.05 -16.78 -18.01
N GLY A 362 -16.89 -16.60 -17.38
CA GLY A 362 -15.63 -17.22 -17.73
C GLY A 362 -15.04 -16.77 -19.07
N VAL A 363 -13.79 -17.17 -19.34
CA VAL A 363 -13.03 -16.80 -20.55
C VAL A 363 -13.65 -17.31 -21.85
N ALA A 364 -14.50 -18.34 -21.76
CA ALA A 364 -15.25 -18.89 -22.88
C ALA A 364 -16.57 -18.15 -23.14
N GLY A 365 -16.93 -17.20 -22.28
CA GLY A 365 -18.10 -16.35 -22.42
C GLY A 365 -17.98 -15.35 -23.58
N ASN A 366 -19.01 -14.52 -23.74
CA ASN A 366 -19.12 -13.57 -24.85
C ASN A 366 -19.06 -12.09 -24.41
N GLY A 367 -18.49 -11.83 -23.23
CA GLY A 367 -18.27 -10.47 -22.75
C GLY A 367 -17.28 -9.71 -23.62
N ALA A 368 -17.66 -8.51 -24.03
CA ALA A 368 -16.85 -7.61 -24.84
C ALA A 368 -16.72 -6.23 -24.20
N LEU A 369 -15.63 -5.53 -24.53
CA LEU A 369 -15.42 -4.11 -24.17
C LEU A 369 -15.40 -3.25 -25.44
N SER A 370 -16.11 -2.13 -25.42
CA SER A 370 -16.15 -1.17 -26.54
C SER A 370 -16.32 0.26 -26.06
N THR A 371 -15.88 1.23 -26.84
CA THR A 371 -16.15 2.66 -26.58
C THR A 371 -17.54 3.09 -27.05
N ALA A 372 -18.25 2.24 -27.80
CA ALA A 372 -19.65 2.47 -28.15
C ALA A 372 -20.55 2.16 -26.95
N ALA A 373 -21.50 3.04 -26.63
CA ALA A 373 -22.46 2.80 -25.56
C ALA A 373 -23.38 1.60 -25.89
N PRO A 374 -23.82 0.84 -24.88
CA PRO A 374 -24.69 -0.31 -25.09
C PRO A 374 -26.09 0.08 -25.56
N ALA A 375 -26.73 -0.87 -26.25
CA ALA A 375 -28.13 -0.79 -26.63
C ALA A 375 -29.00 -1.53 -25.60
N GLU A 376 -30.11 -2.13 -26.03
CA GLU A 376 -30.84 -3.08 -25.19
C GLU A 376 -30.07 -4.41 -25.17
N GLU A 377 -29.49 -4.75 -24.04
CA GLU A 377 -28.66 -5.94 -23.86
C GLU A 377 -29.11 -6.71 -22.61
N LYS A 378 -28.91 -8.03 -22.60
CA LYS A 378 -29.25 -8.85 -21.44
C LYS A 378 -28.14 -8.72 -20.40
N PRO A 379 -28.48 -8.52 -19.11
CA PRO A 379 -27.47 -8.47 -18.06
C PRO A 379 -26.77 -9.82 -17.90
N ASP A 380 -25.56 -9.80 -17.35
CA ASP A 380 -24.83 -10.99 -16.94
C ASP A 380 -25.13 -11.30 -15.48
N GLN A 381 -25.20 -12.60 -15.14
CA GLN A 381 -25.50 -13.05 -13.79
C GLN A 381 -24.56 -14.19 -13.37
N TYR A 382 -24.23 -14.24 -12.09
CA TYR A 382 -23.44 -15.32 -11.51
C TYR A 382 -23.83 -15.56 -10.05
N VAL A 383 -23.51 -16.76 -9.55
CA VAL A 383 -23.71 -17.11 -8.14
C VAL A 383 -22.37 -17.02 -7.44
N TYR A 384 -22.30 -16.12 -6.46
CA TYR A 384 -21.19 -16.06 -5.51
C TYR A 384 -21.47 -16.98 -4.32
N ASP A 385 -20.57 -17.93 -4.07
CA ASP A 385 -20.58 -18.82 -2.92
C ASP A 385 -19.37 -18.48 -2.01
N PRO A 386 -19.58 -17.95 -0.79
CA PRO A 386 -18.47 -17.63 0.12
C PRO A 386 -17.61 -18.85 0.51
N SER A 387 -18.11 -20.08 0.35
CA SER A 387 -17.33 -21.30 0.61
C SER A 387 -16.41 -21.71 -0.55
N ASP A 388 -16.60 -21.13 -1.73
CA ASP A 388 -15.80 -21.35 -2.95
C ASP A 388 -15.49 -19.98 -3.59
N ALA A 389 -14.79 -19.12 -2.86
CA ALA A 389 -14.43 -17.79 -3.33
C ALA A 389 -13.36 -17.84 -4.44
N VAL A 390 -13.39 -16.86 -5.34
CA VAL A 390 -12.38 -16.67 -6.39
C VAL A 390 -11.02 -16.47 -5.72
N PRO A 391 -9.99 -17.27 -6.10
CA PRO A 391 -8.68 -17.19 -5.47
C PRO A 391 -7.95 -15.92 -5.90
N THR A 392 -7.21 -15.32 -4.97
CA THR A 392 -6.20 -14.31 -5.28
C THR A 392 -5.07 -14.94 -6.08
N ILE A 393 -4.84 -14.43 -7.29
CA ILE A 393 -3.72 -14.83 -8.16
C ILE A 393 -2.86 -13.60 -8.45
N GLY A 394 -1.66 -13.54 -7.86
CA GLY A 394 -0.81 -12.38 -7.92
C GLY A 394 -1.47 -11.11 -7.34
N GLY A 395 -1.23 -9.99 -7.99
CA GLY A 395 -1.68 -8.67 -7.56
C GLY A 395 -0.84 -8.09 -6.43
N PRO A 396 -1.31 -6.98 -5.83
CA PRO A 396 -0.61 -6.33 -4.74
C PRO A 396 -0.79 -7.10 -3.44
N LEU A 397 0.24 -7.85 -3.04
CA LEU A 397 0.22 -8.71 -1.87
C LEU A 397 1.41 -8.44 -0.95
N CYS A 398 1.16 -8.61 0.34
CA CYS A 398 2.14 -8.62 1.44
C CYS A 398 1.56 -9.44 2.59
N CYS A 399 2.29 -9.87 3.61
CA CYS A 399 3.75 -9.92 3.76
C CYS A 399 4.28 -11.35 3.86
N GLY A 400 3.39 -12.34 3.69
CA GLY A 400 3.74 -13.72 3.41
C GLY A 400 3.60 -14.04 1.92
N ALA A 401 4.32 -15.06 1.46
CA ALA A 401 4.13 -15.58 0.11
C ALA A 401 2.84 -16.41 0.03
N LEU A 402 1.95 -16.07 -0.91
CA LEU A 402 0.90 -16.98 -1.34
C LEU A 402 1.46 -17.95 -2.39
N PRO A 403 0.98 -19.21 -2.42
CA PRO A 403 1.34 -20.15 -3.48
C PRO A 403 0.98 -19.66 -4.90
N THR A 404 0.05 -18.73 -4.99
CA THR A 404 -0.47 -18.13 -6.23
C THR A 404 0.32 -16.89 -6.68
N GLY A 405 1.49 -16.63 -6.10
CA GLY A 405 2.43 -15.60 -6.55
C GLY A 405 2.09 -14.20 -6.03
N ILE A 406 2.89 -13.22 -6.48
CA ILE A 406 2.74 -11.79 -6.17
C ILE A 406 2.99 -10.98 -7.45
N GLY A 407 2.37 -9.80 -7.57
CA GLY A 407 2.55 -8.96 -8.75
C GLY A 407 1.85 -9.53 -9.99
N PRO A 408 2.42 -9.40 -11.20
CA PRO A 408 1.80 -9.92 -12.41
C PRO A 408 1.89 -11.45 -12.47
N GLU A 409 0.75 -12.10 -12.53
CA GLU A 409 0.56 -13.53 -12.67
C GLU A 409 -0.52 -13.81 -13.73
N ASP A 410 -0.56 -15.05 -14.22
CA ASP A 410 -1.51 -15.46 -15.24
C ASP A 410 -2.92 -15.66 -14.67
N GLN A 411 -3.89 -14.85 -15.08
CA GLN A 411 -5.24 -14.89 -14.55
C GLN A 411 -6.13 -16.00 -15.13
N ARG A 412 -5.71 -16.68 -16.21
CA ARG A 412 -6.50 -17.74 -16.87
C ARG A 412 -7.12 -18.78 -15.92
N PRO A 413 -6.47 -19.22 -14.81
CA PRO A 413 -7.10 -20.12 -13.86
C PRO A 413 -8.33 -19.52 -13.15
N ALA A 414 -8.32 -18.22 -12.81
CA ALA A 414 -9.48 -17.53 -12.25
C ALA A 414 -10.55 -17.28 -13.33
N GLU A 415 -10.12 -16.84 -14.52
CA GLU A 415 -11.01 -16.59 -15.66
C GLU A 415 -11.75 -17.86 -16.13
N ALA A 416 -11.33 -19.06 -15.75
CA ALA A 416 -12.04 -20.30 -16.08
C ALA A 416 -13.32 -20.53 -15.24
N ARG A 417 -13.53 -19.73 -14.19
CA ARG A 417 -14.67 -19.90 -13.26
C ARG A 417 -15.93 -19.19 -13.78
N ASN A 418 -17.09 -19.75 -13.42
CA ASN A 418 -18.39 -19.17 -13.82
C ASN A 418 -18.79 -17.93 -13.00
N ASP A 419 -18.18 -17.71 -11.83
CA ASP A 419 -18.36 -16.53 -11.00
C ASP A 419 -17.34 -15.42 -11.27
N VAL A 420 -16.57 -15.56 -12.36
CA VAL A 420 -15.72 -14.50 -12.92
C VAL A 420 -16.28 -14.14 -14.28
N LEU A 421 -16.84 -12.95 -14.42
CA LEU A 421 -17.28 -12.41 -15.70
C LEU A 421 -16.07 -11.80 -16.43
N VAL A 422 -15.90 -12.15 -17.70
CA VAL A 422 -14.75 -11.73 -18.52
C VAL A 422 -15.22 -10.89 -19.70
N TYR A 423 -14.77 -9.64 -19.76
CA TYR A 423 -15.05 -8.72 -20.87
C TYR A 423 -13.75 -8.35 -21.58
N THR A 424 -13.65 -8.60 -22.89
CA THR A 424 -12.42 -8.37 -23.64
C THR A 424 -12.65 -7.44 -24.83
N ALA A 425 -11.82 -6.42 -25.00
CA ALA A 425 -11.84 -5.57 -26.19
C ALA A 425 -11.26 -6.30 -27.41
N PRO A 426 -11.57 -5.86 -28.65
CA PRO A 426 -10.81 -6.27 -29.81
C PRO A 426 -9.30 -6.01 -29.63
N THR A 427 -8.48 -6.80 -30.31
CA THR A 427 -7.03 -6.62 -30.32
C THR A 427 -6.66 -5.20 -30.75
N PHE A 428 -5.74 -4.58 -30.02
CA PHE A 428 -5.21 -3.27 -30.39
C PHE A 428 -4.35 -3.39 -31.65
N ALA A 429 -4.71 -2.62 -32.68
CA ALA A 429 -3.96 -2.56 -33.94
C ALA A 429 -2.64 -1.77 -33.82
N LYS A 430 -2.52 -0.92 -32.80
CA LYS A 430 -1.34 -0.12 -32.48
C LYS A 430 -1.18 -0.02 -30.96
N ASP A 431 0.03 0.27 -30.51
CA ASP A 431 0.31 0.57 -29.11
C ASP A 431 -0.72 1.56 -28.54
N THR A 432 -1.32 1.19 -27.41
CA THR A 432 -2.31 2.01 -26.70
C THR A 432 -1.90 2.12 -25.24
N GLU A 433 -1.66 3.35 -24.79
CA GLU A 433 -1.17 3.61 -23.44
C GLU A 433 -2.32 3.94 -22.48
N VAL A 434 -2.35 3.23 -21.36
CA VAL A 434 -3.18 3.52 -20.18
C VAL A 434 -2.25 3.95 -19.06
N THR A 435 -2.26 5.23 -18.70
CA THR A 435 -1.45 5.78 -17.61
C THR A 435 -2.26 6.78 -16.80
N GLY A 436 -2.63 6.39 -15.58
CA GLY A 436 -3.47 7.19 -14.70
C GLY A 436 -4.41 6.35 -13.84
N PRO A 437 -5.38 7.01 -13.20
CA PRO A 437 -6.43 6.33 -12.44
C PRO A 437 -7.25 5.35 -13.27
N VAL A 438 -7.72 4.28 -12.63
CA VAL A 438 -8.57 3.24 -13.21
C VAL A 438 -9.76 3.01 -12.27
N SER A 439 -10.98 3.13 -12.79
CA SER A 439 -12.20 2.84 -12.04
C SER A 439 -13.18 2.02 -12.87
N LEU A 440 -14.12 1.38 -12.19
CA LEU A 440 -15.19 0.61 -12.82
C LEU A 440 -16.53 1.13 -12.34
N ASP A 441 -17.27 1.77 -13.24
CA ASP A 441 -18.64 2.23 -13.02
C ASP A 441 -19.58 1.05 -13.33
N LEU A 442 -20.29 0.52 -12.33
CA LEU A 442 -21.19 -0.62 -12.50
C LEU A 442 -22.62 -0.28 -12.07
N PHE A 443 -23.57 -0.83 -12.82
CA PHE A 443 -24.94 -1.00 -12.39
C PHE A 443 -25.13 -2.45 -11.97
N VAL A 444 -25.47 -2.66 -10.69
CA VAL A 444 -25.47 -3.99 -10.09
C VAL A 444 -26.74 -4.25 -9.30
N SER A 445 -27.11 -5.52 -9.15
CA SER A 445 -28.05 -5.96 -8.11
C SER A 445 -27.58 -7.25 -7.48
N SER A 446 -28.12 -7.58 -6.31
CA SER A 446 -27.84 -8.83 -5.61
C SER A 446 -29.12 -9.42 -5.05
N SER A 447 -29.20 -10.75 -4.96
CA SER A 447 -30.23 -11.43 -4.18
C SER A 447 -30.01 -11.32 -2.66
N ALA A 448 -28.85 -10.82 -2.22
CA ALA A 448 -28.48 -10.64 -0.83
C ALA A 448 -28.63 -9.18 -0.36
N VAL A 449 -28.66 -8.99 0.95
CA VAL A 449 -28.71 -7.65 1.59
C VAL A 449 -27.35 -6.96 1.64
N ASP A 450 -26.28 -7.70 1.35
CA ASP A 450 -24.91 -7.22 1.19
C ASP A 450 -24.12 -8.24 0.37
N THR A 451 -23.10 -7.78 -0.35
CA THR A 451 -22.15 -8.60 -1.11
C THR A 451 -20.96 -7.73 -1.50
N ASP A 452 -19.93 -8.30 -2.13
CA ASP A 452 -18.82 -7.52 -2.67
C ASP A 452 -18.87 -7.51 -4.21
N PHE A 453 -18.27 -6.51 -4.83
CA PHE A 453 -17.99 -6.47 -6.26
C PHE A 453 -16.51 -6.14 -6.49
N THR A 454 -15.83 -6.96 -7.28
CA THR A 454 -14.41 -6.80 -7.63
C THR A 454 -14.26 -6.46 -9.09
N GLY A 455 -13.20 -5.71 -9.40
CA GLY A 455 -12.75 -5.46 -10.76
C GLY A 455 -11.26 -5.76 -10.89
N MET A 456 -10.84 -6.36 -12.00
CA MET A 456 -9.42 -6.53 -12.33
C MET A 456 -9.14 -6.12 -13.78
N LEU A 457 -8.18 -5.21 -13.95
CA LEU A 457 -7.67 -4.82 -15.25
C LEU A 457 -6.57 -5.79 -15.68
N VAL A 458 -6.69 -6.33 -16.90
CA VAL A 458 -5.80 -7.37 -17.43
C VAL A 458 -5.28 -6.99 -18.82
N ASP A 459 -3.99 -7.21 -19.05
CA ASP A 459 -3.34 -7.17 -20.36
C ASP A 459 -3.17 -8.60 -20.91
N VAL A 460 -3.89 -8.91 -21.97
CA VAL A 460 -3.82 -10.22 -22.62
C VAL A 460 -2.82 -10.18 -23.77
N TRP A 461 -1.75 -10.93 -23.60
CA TRP A 461 -0.67 -11.01 -24.57
C TRP A 461 -1.08 -11.86 -25.80
N PRO A 462 -0.41 -11.72 -26.95
CA PRO A 462 -0.69 -12.51 -28.14
C PRO A 462 -0.56 -14.03 -27.94
N ASN A 463 0.27 -14.46 -26.99
CA ASN A 463 0.44 -15.87 -26.61
C ASN A 463 -0.64 -16.39 -25.64
N GLY A 464 -1.58 -15.53 -25.24
CA GLY A 464 -2.68 -15.85 -24.33
C GLY A 464 -2.33 -15.73 -22.85
N PHE A 465 -1.14 -15.28 -22.45
CA PHE A 465 -0.86 -14.94 -21.05
C PHE A 465 -1.73 -13.74 -20.63
N ALA A 466 -2.48 -13.91 -19.54
CA ALA A 466 -3.41 -12.89 -19.03
C ALA A 466 -2.78 -12.19 -17.82
N GLN A 467 -2.05 -11.10 -18.06
CA GLN A 467 -1.34 -10.37 -17.02
C GLN A 467 -2.28 -9.45 -16.26
N ASN A 468 -2.49 -9.67 -14.96
CA ASN A 468 -3.15 -8.66 -14.12
C ASN A 468 -2.29 -7.38 -14.02
N LEU A 469 -2.95 -6.22 -14.07
CA LEU A 469 -2.32 -4.91 -13.93
C LEU A 469 -2.67 -4.25 -12.60
N THR A 470 -3.97 -4.16 -12.28
CA THR A 470 -4.47 -3.63 -11.01
C THR A 470 -5.86 -4.18 -10.71
N SER A 471 -6.26 -4.18 -9.45
CA SER A 471 -7.58 -4.64 -9.01
C SER A 471 -8.15 -3.81 -7.86
N GLY A 472 -9.47 -3.81 -7.77
CA GLY A 472 -10.23 -3.16 -6.71
C GLY A 472 -11.38 -4.02 -6.22
N ILE A 473 -11.92 -3.64 -5.06
CA ILE A 473 -13.12 -4.23 -4.45
C ILE A 473 -13.98 -3.12 -3.87
N LEU A 474 -15.29 -3.31 -3.90
CA LEU A 474 -16.25 -2.52 -3.14
C LEU A 474 -17.21 -3.47 -2.44
N ARG A 475 -17.31 -3.33 -1.12
CA ARG A 475 -18.35 -3.98 -0.32
C ARG A 475 -19.62 -3.14 -0.36
N LEU A 476 -20.72 -3.73 -0.81
CA LEU A 476 -21.93 -3.02 -1.22
C LEU A 476 -22.55 -2.17 -0.12
N ARG A 477 -22.45 -2.59 1.16
CA ARG A 477 -22.91 -1.77 2.29
C ARG A 477 -22.20 -0.41 2.39
N TYR A 478 -20.99 -0.28 1.86
CA TYR A 478 -20.19 0.96 1.86
C TYR A 478 -20.26 1.73 0.55
N ARG A 479 -21.20 1.40 -0.36
CA ARG A 479 -21.35 2.04 -1.68
C ARG A 479 -21.45 3.58 -1.64
N ASN A 480 -21.99 4.14 -0.55
CA ASN A 480 -22.21 5.57 -0.39
C ASN A 480 -21.23 6.22 0.61
N SER A 481 -20.68 5.44 1.55
CA SER A 481 -19.85 5.95 2.64
C SER A 481 -19.08 4.83 3.32
N GLN A 482 -17.79 5.05 3.61
CA GLN A 482 -16.98 4.19 4.48
C GLN A 482 -17.30 4.40 5.98
N GLU A 483 -18.00 5.47 6.36
CA GLU A 483 -18.36 5.77 7.75
C GLU A 483 -19.74 5.20 8.14
N LYS A 484 -20.68 5.21 7.20
CA LYS A 484 -22.09 4.86 7.44
C LYS A 484 -22.51 3.75 6.48
N PRO A 485 -22.40 2.47 6.89
CA PRO A 485 -22.84 1.37 6.06
C PRO A 485 -24.37 1.34 5.94
N GLU A 486 -24.86 1.02 4.76
CA GLU A 486 -26.28 0.87 4.43
C GLU A 486 -26.49 -0.47 3.74
N LEU A 487 -27.34 -1.35 4.27
CA LEU A 487 -27.65 -2.60 3.55
C LEU A 487 -28.37 -2.30 2.23
N ALA A 488 -28.26 -3.24 1.30
CA ALA A 488 -28.99 -3.24 0.04
C ALA A 488 -30.35 -3.93 0.19
N ASN A 489 -31.31 -3.50 -0.62
CA ASN A 489 -32.56 -4.23 -0.82
C ASN A 489 -32.34 -5.29 -1.90
N PRO A 490 -32.63 -6.58 -1.63
CA PRO A 490 -32.47 -7.63 -2.62
C PRO A 490 -33.22 -7.33 -3.92
N GLY A 491 -32.51 -7.43 -5.05
CA GLY A 491 -33.04 -7.18 -6.40
C GLY A 491 -33.11 -5.70 -6.82
N GLU A 492 -32.84 -4.75 -5.93
CA GLU A 492 -32.71 -3.34 -6.30
C GLU A 492 -31.40 -3.11 -7.06
N THR A 493 -31.47 -2.26 -8.10
CA THR A 493 -30.31 -1.89 -8.91
C THR A 493 -29.60 -0.68 -8.29
N TYR A 494 -28.30 -0.80 -8.09
CA TYR A 494 -27.43 0.24 -7.56
C TYR A 494 -26.39 0.64 -8.60
N HIS A 495 -26.10 1.93 -8.72
CA HIS A 495 -24.92 2.43 -9.42
C HIS A 495 -23.77 2.56 -8.41
N ILE A 496 -22.69 1.85 -8.66
CA ILE A 496 -21.49 1.83 -7.80
C ILE A 496 -20.24 2.14 -8.62
N THR A 497 -19.22 2.68 -7.97
CA THR A 497 -17.89 2.82 -8.54
C THR A 497 -16.90 2.00 -7.73
N VAL A 498 -16.24 1.04 -8.38
CA VAL A 498 -15.12 0.29 -7.79
C VAL A 498 -13.83 1.02 -8.17
N ASP A 499 -13.05 1.44 -7.17
CA ASP A 499 -11.74 2.05 -7.38
C ASP A 499 -10.67 0.95 -7.56
N LEU A 500 -10.03 0.90 -8.73
CA LEU A 500 -8.91 0.00 -9.03
C LEU A 500 -7.56 0.72 -8.90
N TRP A 501 -7.54 1.88 -8.27
CA TRP A 501 -6.42 2.81 -8.15
C TRP A 501 -5.90 3.28 -9.50
N ALA A 502 -4.78 2.72 -9.97
CA ALA A 502 -4.07 3.24 -11.13
C ALA A 502 -3.11 2.20 -11.73
N THR A 503 -2.69 2.45 -12.96
CA THR A 503 -1.58 1.74 -13.59
C THR A 503 -0.87 2.64 -14.61
N SER A 504 0.26 2.17 -15.14
CA SER A 504 0.97 2.75 -16.27
C SER A 504 1.43 1.63 -17.19
N ASN A 505 0.61 1.26 -18.17
CA ASN A 505 0.88 0.17 -19.12
C ASN A 505 0.61 0.60 -20.56
N VAL A 506 1.50 0.23 -21.47
CA VAL A 506 1.23 0.23 -22.90
C VAL A 506 0.78 -1.16 -23.31
N PHE A 507 -0.49 -1.28 -23.71
CA PHE A 507 -0.97 -2.46 -24.42
C PHE A 507 -0.34 -2.41 -25.83
N LEU A 508 0.65 -3.25 -26.07
CA LEU A 508 1.35 -3.29 -27.35
C LEU A 508 0.41 -3.71 -28.48
N ALA A 509 0.72 -3.36 -29.72
CA ALA A 509 0.00 -3.88 -30.87
C ALA A 509 -0.08 -5.43 -30.81
N GLY A 510 -1.29 -5.98 -30.97
CA GLY A 510 -1.55 -7.42 -30.80
C GLY A 510 -2.08 -7.84 -29.43
N HIS A 511 -1.94 -6.99 -28.41
CA HIS A 511 -2.50 -7.23 -27.07
C HIS A 511 -3.99 -6.90 -27.02
N LYS A 512 -4.67 -7.35 -25.96
CA LYS A 512 -6.08 -7.02 -25.68
C LYS A 512 -6.23 -6.42 -24.29
N LEU A 513 -7.09 -5.41 -24.19
CA LEU A 513 -7.64 -4.94 -22.93
C LEU A 513 -8.69 -5.95 -22.44
N ARG A 514 -8.56 -6.41 -21.20
CA ARG A 514 -9.55 -7.27 -20.55
C ARG A 514 -9.91 -6.74 -19.18
N LEU A 515 -11.17 -6.94 -18.82
CA LEU A 515 -11.73 -6.72 -17.49
C LEU A 515 -12.26 -8.04 -16.95
N GLU A 516 -11.95 -8.33 -15.69
CA GLU A 516 -12.65 -9.33 -14.89
C GLU A 516 -13.55 -8.64 -13.87
N VAL A 517 -14.76 -9.18 -13.69
CA VAL A 517 -15.71 -8.76 -12.64
C VAL A 517 -16.14 -9.98 -11.83
N SER A 518 -16.09 -9.89 -10.50
CA SER A 518 -16.56 -10.95 -9.61
C SER A 518 -17.07 -10.35 -8.30
N SER A 519 -17.25 -11.20 -7.28
CA SER A 519 -17.67 -10.81 -5.92
C SER A 519 -16.72 -11.33 -4.84
N SER A 520 -15.51 -11.75 -5.23
CA SER A 520 -14.46 -12.11 -4.28
C SER A 520 -13.07 -12.06 -4.91
N ASN A 521 -12.06 -11.97 -4.05
CA ASN A 521 -10.64 -12.10 -4.36
C ASN A 521 -9.93 -12.51 -3.06
N PHE A 522 -9.96 -13.81 -2.74
CA PHE A 522 -9.57 -14.37 -1.45
C PHE A 522 -8.25 -15.17 -1.54
N PRO A 523 -7.29 -15.02 -0.61
CA PRO A 523 -7.41 -14.35 0.69
C PRO A 523 -6.92 -12.90 0.73
N ARG A 524 -6.70 -12.22 -0.40
CA ARG A 524 -6.35 -10.79 -0.37
C ARG A 524 -7.36 -10.03 0.49
N PHE A 525 -8.65 -10.14 0.13
CA PHE A 525 -9.75 -9.62 0.92
C PHE A 525 -10.46 -10.73 1.69
N ASP A 526 -11.07 -10.35 2.81
CA ASP A 526 -12.03 -11.20 3.48
C ASP A 526 -13.28 -11.42 2.61
N ARG A 527 -13.96 -12.55 2.82
CA ARG A 527 -15.11 -12.96 2.01
C ARG A 527 -16.40 -12.38 2.59
N ASN A 528 -17.16 -11.61 1.82
CA ASN A 528 -18.50 -11.24 2.27
C ASN A 528 -19.38 -12.49 2.44
N LEU A 529 -20.03 -12.63 3.59
CA LEU A 529 -20.86 -13.81 3.86
C LEU A 529 -22.29 -13.67 3.29
N ASN A 530 -22.59 -12.54 2.66
CA ASN A 530 -23.85 -12.16 2.03
C ASN A 530 -25.04 -12.04 2.99
N THR A 531 -24.79 -11.90 4.29
CA THR A 531 -25.84 -11.89 5.33
C THR A 531 -26.14 -10.51 5.90
N GLY A 532 -25.26 -9.52 5.67
CA GLY A 532 -25.31 -8.23 6.36
C GLY A 532 -24.84 -8.27 7.81
N GLU A 533 -24.47 -9.45 8.34
CA GLU A 533 -24.01 -9.59 9.73
C GLU A 533 -22.63 -8.96 9.96
N GLU A 534 -22.21 -8.93 11.23
CA GLU A 534 -20.89 -8.47 11.65
C GLU A 534 -19.81 -9.43 11.12
N GLN A 535 -19.03 -8.93 10.18
CA GLN A 535 -18.08 -9.70 9.39
C GLN A 535 -16.99 -10.40 10.24
N ALA A 536 -16.55 -9.76 11.33
CA ALA A 536 -15.51 -10.29 12.21
C ALA A 536 -15.95 -11.52 13.04
N ARG A 537 -17.26 -11.76 13.19
CA ARG A 537 -17.81 -12.79 14.08
C ARG A 537 -18.72 -13.78 13.40
N SER A 538 -19.35 -13.39 12.29
CA SER A 538 -20.30 -14.25 11.60
C SER A 538 -19.58 -15.44 10.95
N THR A 539 -20.27 -16.59 10.95
CA THR A 539 -19.84 -17.81 10.28
C THR A 539 -20.88 -18.31 9.27
N ARG A 540 -22.05 -17.66 9.24
CA ARG A 540 -23.18 -18.08 8.42
C ARG A 540 -23.01 -17.52 7.02
N MET A 541 -22.90 -18.41 6.04
CA MET A 541 -22.73 -18.05 4.63
C MET A 541 -24.05 -18.26 3.86
N ILE A 542 -24.41 -17.30 3.01
CA ILE A 542 -25.48 -17.46 2.02
C ILE A 542 -24.88 -17.26 0.63
N LYS A 543 -25.36 -18.03 -0.36
CA LYS A 543 -25.03 -17.78 -1.77
C LYS A 543 -25.80 -16.57 -2.29
N ALA A 544 -25.13 -15.66 -2.97
CA ALA A 544 -25.77 -14.51 -3.60
C ALA A 544 -25.80 -14.69 -5.12
N THR A 545 -26.95 -14.44 -5.75
CA THR A 545 -27.00 -14.23 -7.20
C THR A 545 -26.76 -12.76 -7.45
N ASN A 546 -25.62 -12.44 -8.08
CA ASN A 546 -25.20 -11.09 -8.40
C ASN A 546 -25.38 -10.85 -9.90
N VAL A 547 -25.80 -9.63 -10.25
CA VAL A 547 -26.18 -9.26 -11.62
C VAL A 547 -25.45 -7.98 -12.01
N ILE A 548 -24.85 -7.96 -13.21
CA ILE A 548 -24.24 -6.78 -13.82
C ILE A 548 -25.10 -6.34 -15.00
N TYR A 549 -25.65 -5.13 -14.91
CA TYR A 549 -26.44 -4.51 -15.98
C TYR A 549 -25.53 -3.71 -16.89
N HIS A 550 -25.76 -3.79 -18.20
CA HIS A 550 -24.99 -3.07 -19.22
C HIS A 550 -25.88 -2.75 -20.42
N ASP A 551 -27.13 -2.36 -20.16
CA ASP A 551 -28.05 -1.87 -21.18
C ASP A 551 -27.96 -0.33 -21.32
N LYS A 552 -28.78 0.23 -22.21
CA LYS A 552 -28.84 1.66 -22.50
C LYS A 552 -29.11 2.54 -21.27
N ALA A 553 -29.93 2.09 -20.33
CA ALA A 553 -30.23 2.81 -19.10
C ALA A 553 -29.18 2.59 -18.01
N HIS A 554 -28.44 1.48 -18.10
CA HIS A 554 -27.44 1.03 -17.13
C HIS A 554 -26.06 0.83 -17.77
N PRO A 555 -25.42 1.87 -18.34
CA PRO A 555 -24.22 1.70 -19.16
C PRO A 555 -22.95 1.49 -18.31
N SER A 556 -22.80 0.31 -17.71
CA SER A 556 -21.60 -0.09 -16.97
C SER A 556 -20.36 0.02 -17.84
N ALA A 557 -19.27 0.56 -17.28
CA ALA A 557 -18.05 0.84 -18.03
C ALA A 557 -16.79 0.78 -17.16
N LEU A 558 -15.73 0.23 -17.75
CA LEU A 558 -14.35 0.42 -17.31
C LEU A 558 -13.87 1.80 -17.75
N VAL A 559 -13.39 2.61 -16.82
CA VAL A 559 -12.91 3.98 -17.08
C VAL A 559 -11.38 3.99 -17.03
N LEU A 560 -10.76 4.36 -18.15
CA LEU A 560 -9.30 4.34 -18.32
C LEU A 560 -8.75 5.72 -18.68
N ALA A 561 -7.57 6.03 -18.17
CA ALA A 561 -6.78 7.19 -18.54
C ALA A 561 -5.92 6.90 -19.80
N ILE A 562 -6.50 7.11 -20.99
CA ILE A 562 -5.81 6.85 -22.27
C ILE A 562 -4.88 8.01 -22.62
N VAL A 563 -3.60 7.74 -22.85
CA VAL A 563 -2.62 8.77 -23.28
C VAL A 563 -2.58 8.85 -24.82
N PRO A 564 -2.85 10.03 -25.43
CA PRO A 564 -2.92 10.21 -26.88
C PRO A 564 -1.63 9.99 -27.66
#